data_AF-A0A6L3MLV1-F1
#
_entry.id   AF-A0A6L3MLV1-F1
#
_cell.length_a   1.000
_cell.length_b   1.000
_cell.length_c   1.000
_cell.angle_alpha   90.00
_cell.angle_beta   90.00
_cell.angle_gamma   90.00
#
_symmetry.space_group_name_H-M   'P 1'
#
loop_
_entity.id
_entity.type
_entity.pdbx_description
1 polymer ?
#
loop_
_entity_poly.entity_id
_entity_poly.type
_entity_poly.pdbx_seq_one_letter_code
_entity_poly.pdbx_strand_id
1 'polypeptide(L)' 'LLEDCIGGAQTGIYPATSPGGWQLIGRTSHVLFDPARPQPTLLLPGDRVRFTIAGVDAT' A
#
# COMPACT_ATOMS: atom_id res chain seq x y z
N LEU A 1 2.34 1.91 9.31
CA LEU A 1 2.45 2.65 8.05
C LEU A 1 2.81 1.65 6.98
N LEU A 2 2.04 1.59 5.91
CA LEU A 2 2.28 0.68 4.80
C LEU A 2 3.09 1.39 3.73
N GLU A 3 3.88 0.65 2.95
CA GLU A 3 4.79 1.22 1.97
C GLU A 3 4.27 0.98 0.55
N ASP A 4 4.21 2.06 -0.23
CA ASP A 4 3.81 2.03 -1.64
C ASP A 4 5.06 1.82 -2.49
N CYS A 5 4.97 0.96 -3.51
CA CYS A 5 6.13 0.57 -4.30
C CYS A 5 5.84 0.46 -5.80
N ILE A 6 6.88 0.54 -6.63
CA ILE A 6 6.82 0.38 -8.10
C ILE A 6 7.83 -0.66 -8.58
N GLY A 7 7.40 -1.48 -9.54
CA GLY A 7 8.23 -2.43 -10.29
C GLY A 7 7.77 -2.50 -11.75
N GLY A 8 8.51 -1.87 -12.66
CA GLY A 8 8.13 -1.79 -14.08
C GLY A 8 6.78 -1.08 -14.27
N ALA A 9 5.83 -1.76 -14.93
CA ALA A 9 4.47 -1.24 -15.14
C ALA A 9 3.50 -1.52 -13.97
N GLN A 10 3.98 -2.11 -12.88
CA GLN A 10 3.18 -2.51 -11.72
C GLN A 10 3.50 -1.62 -10.51
N THR A 11 2.49 -1.43 -9.66
CA THR A 11 2.62 -0.79 -8.35
C THR A 11 1.93 -1.66 -7.30
N GLY A 12 2.34 -1.54 -6.05
CA GLY A 12 1.82 -2.32 -4.94
C GLY A 12 1.88 -1.54 -3.64
N ILE A 13 1.15 -2.04 -2.64
CA ILE A 13 1.20 -1.53 -1.28
C ILE A 13 1.51 -2.73 -0.37
N TYR A 14 2.58 -2.64 0.41
CA TYR A 14 2.94 -3.69 1.35
C TYR A 14 2.04 -3.61 2.59
N PRO A 15 1.21 -4.63 2.90
CA PRO A 15 0.29 -4.62 4.04
C PRO A 15 0.98 -4.82 5.41
N ALA A 16 2.26 -5.18 5.40
CA ALA A 16 3.11 -5.30 6.57
C ALA A 16 4.58 -5.12 6.15
N THR A 17 5.45 -4.79 7.11
CA THR A 17 6.89 -4.70 6.87
C THR A 17 7.43 -6.06 6.44
N SER A 18 7.98 -6.14 5.24
CA SER A 18 8.62 -7.33 4.71
C SER A 18 9.81 -6.94 3.83
N PRO A 19 10.81 -7.83 3.67
CA PRO A 19 11.86 -7.61 2.69
C PRO A 19 11.24 -7.58 1.29
N GLY A 20 11.45 -6.48 0.57
CA GLY A 20 10.94 -6.27 -0.78
C GLY A 20 12.01 -5.69 -1.69
N GLY A 21 12.04 -6.13 -2.95
CA GLY A 21 12.96 -5.61 -3.98
C GLY A 21 12.40 -4.45 -4.79
N TRP A 22 11.19 -3.98 -4.47
CA TRP A 22 10.52 -2.91 -5.23
C TRP A 22 10.92 -1.54 -4.68
N GLN A 23 10.95 -0.56 -5.57
CA GLN A 23 11.32 0.81 -5.18
C GLN A 23 10.18 1.42 -4.37
N LEU A 24 10.47 1.83 -3.14
CA LEU A 24 9.50 2.47 -2.25
C LEU A 24 9.32 3.94 -2.68
N ILE A 25 8.06 4.36 -2.87
CA ILE A 25 7.70 5.68 -3.41
C ILE A 25 6.79 6.49 -2.49
N GLY A 26 6.27 5.89 -1.43
CA GLY A 26 5.31 6.54 -0.54
C GLY A 26 4.90 5.65 0.62
N ARG A 27 4.06 6.20 1.50
CA ARG A 27 3.45 5.46 2.60
C ARG A 27 1.99 5.83 2.76
N THR A 28 1.18 4.86 3.18
CA THR A 28 -0.22 5.07 3.51
C THR A 28 -0.54 4.70 4.96
N SER A 29 -1.49 5.44 5.55
CA SER A 29 -2.04 5.18 6.88
C SER A 29 -3.22 4.20 6.86
N HIS A 30 -3.71 3.83 5.67
CA HIS A 30 -4.79 2.85 5.54
C HIS A 30 -4.31 1.45 5.96
N VAL A 31 -5.14 0.71 6.70
CA VAL A 31 -4.88 -0.70 7.06
C VAL A 31 -5.45 -1.58 5.94
N LEU A 32 -4.56 -2.20 5.16
CA LEU A 32 -4.95 -3.06 4.03
C LEU A 32 -5.30 -4.49 4.42
N PHE A 33 -4.71 -5.00 5.50
CA PHE A 33 -4.96 -6.33 6.02
C PHE A 33 -5.11 -6.30 7.54
N ASP A 34 -6.19 -6.88 8.05
CA ASP A 34 -6.45 -7.04 9.47
C ASP A 34 -7.17 -8.38 9.71
N PRO A 35 -6.50 -9.40 10.27
CA PRO A 35 -7.07 -10.74 10.43
C PRO A 35 -8.22 -10.79 11.44
N ALA A 36 -8.42 -9.76 12.27
CA ALA A 36 -9.51 -9.70 13.22
C ALA A 36 -10.83 -9.21 12.60
N ARG A 37 -10.82 -8.73 11.36
CA ARG A 37 -12.04 -8.22 10.68
C ARG A 37 -12.81 -9.36 9.98
N PRO A 38 -14.16 -9.26 9.91
CA PRO A 38 -14.97 -10.18 9.12
C PRO A 38 -14.55 -10.26 7.64
N GLN A 39 -14.09 -9.13 7.08
CA GLN A 39 -13.43 -9.07 5.79
C GLN A 39 -11.97 -8.63 6.01
N PRO A 40 -11.00 -9.55 5.98
CA PRO A 40 -9.63 -9.24 6.38
C PRO A 40 -8.88 -8.30 5.44
N THR A 41 -9.27 -8.24 4.16
CA THR A 41 -8.61 -7.40 3.15
C THR A 41 -9.47 -6.19 2.80
N LEU A 42 -8.84 -5.01 2.75
CA LEU A 42 -9.51 -3.77 2.34
C LEU A 42 -9.86 -3.79 0.85
N LEU A 43 -8.96 -4.33 0.02
CA LEU A 43 -9.10 -4.39 -1.43
C LEU A 43 -9.44 -5.83 -1.85
N LEU A 44 -10.36 -5.96 -2.81
CA LEU A 44 -10.75 -7.21 -3.44
C LEU A 44 -10.34 -7.24 -4.92
N PRO A 45 -10.20 -8.44 -5.52
CA PRO A 45 -9.99 -8.54 -6.96
C PRO A 45 -11.07 -7.81 -7.76
N GLY A 46 -10.65 -6.92 -8.65
CA GLY A 46 -11.54 -6.09 -9.46
C GLY A 46 -11.69 -4.65 -8.99
N ASP A 47 -11.23 -4.33 -7.77
CA ASP A 47 -11.25 -2.96 -7.26
C ASP A 47 -10.30 -2.04 -8.03
N ARG A 48 -10.71 -0.78 -8.19
CA ARG A 48 -9.88 0.28 -8.77
C ARG A 48 -9.30 1.14 -7.67
N VAL A 49 -7.98 1.28 -7.65
CA VAL A 49 -7.25 2.09 -6.68
C VAL A 49 -6.78 3.39 -7.33
N ARG A 50 -6.91 4.50 -6.60
CA ARG A 50 -6.31 5.79 -6.96
C ARG A 50 -5.48 6.29 -5.78
N PHE A 51 -4.20 6.52 -6.03
CA PHE A 51 -3.33 7.18 -5.06
C PHE A 51 -3.55 8.69 -5.10
N THR A 52 -3.55 9.31 -3.93
CA THR A 52 -3.61 10.77 -3.76
C THR A 52 -2.55 11.17 -2.75
N ILE A 53 -1.88 12.30 -2.98
CA ILE A 53 -0.86 12.80 -2.05
C ILE A 53 -1.57 13.41 -0.84
N ALA A 54 -1.37 12.80 0.33
CA ALA A 54 -1.88 13.32 1.60
C ALA A 54 -0.94 14.38 2.21
N GLY A 55 0.35 14.33 1.86
CA GLY A 55 1.39 15.25 2.29
C GLY A 55 2.72 14.85 1.66
N VAL A 56 3.65 15.79 1.58
CA VAL A 56 5.03 15.53 1.18
C VAL A 56 5.89 15.95 2.36
N ASP A 57 6.67 15.01 2.89
CA ASP A 57 7.70 15.36 3.86
C ASP A 57 8.75 16.18 3.12
N ALA A 58 8.82 17.47 3.44
CA ALA A 58 9.91 18.32 3.01
C ALA A 58 11.13 17.96 3.87
N THR A 59 12.15 17.40 3.23
CA THR A 59 13.44 17.08 3.86
C THR A 59 14.09 18.32 4.45
#